data_AF-A0A3E2B1B2-F1
#
_entry.id   AF-A0A3E2B1B2-F1
#
_cell.length_a   1.000
_cell.length_b   1.000
_cell.length_c   1.000
_cell.angle_alpha   90.00
_cell.angle_beta   90.00
_cell.angle_gamma   90.00
#
_symmetry.space_group_name_H-M   'P 1'
#
loop_
_entity.id
_entity.type
_entity.pdbx_description
1 polymer ?
#
loop_
_entity_poly.entity_id
_entity_poly.type
_entity_poly.pdbx_seq_one_letter_code
_entity_poly.pdbx_strand_id
1 'polypeptide(L)'
;MANHNAHTYFGLQVLGQLPPDLRELCTEDLPVFHLGLYGPDPLIFSLWTKKISDRLHKRWREESLPDLTDAIQTGSPTARSFAAGYILHHMLDDTVHPVIYGWMEEGSSHFRLEIALDLLLLEEKRRANSPKLHTEGKGRTAATAESVLKPMGARQYLAGLWRMAALSNCFCGPGRPATGGIRAREKVQARELRDRMEAQIAPAAQELAGILVRTTSR
;
A
#
# COMPACT_ATOMS: atom_id res chain seq x y z
N MET A 1 -3.47 -8.42 3.20
CA MET A 1 -4.96 -8.55 3.10
C MET A 1 -5.52 -7.81 4.31
N ALA A 2 -6.35 -6.78 4.09
CA ALA A 2 -6.76 -5.78 5.10
C ALA A 2 -5.64 -5.09 5.88
N ASN A 3 -4.63 -4.68 5.13
CA ASN A 3 -3.69 -3.58 5.38
C ASN A 3 -4.03 -2.34 4.52
N HIS A 4 -5.04 -2.44 3.64
CA HIS A 4 -5.35 -1.38 2.68
C HIS A 4 -5.77 -0.07 3.35
N ASN A 5 -6.40 -0.10 4.54
CA ASN A 5 -6.74 1.14 5.25
C ASN A 5 -5.50 1.78 5.85
N ALA A 6 -4.56 0.99 6.38
CA ALA A 6 -3.26 1.46 6.85
C ALA A 6 -2.46 2.13 5.71
N HIS A 7 -2.32 1.48 4.56
CA HIS A 7 -1.64 2.09 3.41
C HIS A 7 -2.36 3.33 2.88
N THR A 8 -3.70 3.31 2.82
CA THR A 8 -4.49 4.47 2.40
C THR A 8 -4.31 5.63 3.38
N TYR A 9 -4.36 5.36 4.68
CA TYR A 9 -4.14 6.35 5.72
C TYR A 9 -2.74 6.95 5.60
N PHE A 10 -1.71 6.10 5.60
CA PHE A 10 -0.32 6.50 5.53
C PHE A 10 -0.05 7.34 4.29
N GLY A 11 -0.46 6.88 3.11
CA GLY A 11 -0.29 7.60 1.86
C GLY A 11 -0.92 9.00 1.88
N LEU A 12 -2.14 9.12 2.40
CA LEU A 12 -2.83 10.41 2.53
C LEU A 12 -2.16 11.35 3.54
N GLN A 13 -1.63 10.83 4.66
CA GLN A 13 -0.88 11.66 5.61
C GLN A 13 0.44 12.15 5.02
N VAL A 14 1.15 11.28 4.29
CA VAL A 14 2.39 11.65 3.60
C VAL A 14 2.12 12.73 2.56
N LEU A 15 1.08 12.57 1.73
CA LEU A 15 0.65 13.62 0.79
C LEU A 15 0.35 14.95 1.50
N GLY A 16 -0.23 14.91 2.71
CA GLY A 16 -0.52 16.08 3.52
C GLY A 16 0.73 16.87 3.95
N GLN A 17 1.90 16.22 3.98
CA GLN A 17 3.18 16.85 4.33
C GLN A 17 4.00 17.29 3.11
N LEU A 18 3.62 16.90 1.90
CA LEU A 18 4.29 17.35 0.69
C LEU A 18 3.97 18.82 0.37
N PRO A 19 4.92 19.57 -0.22
CA PRO A 19 4.63 20.83 -0.88
C PRO A 19 3.46 20.72 -1.87
N PRO A 20 2.61 21.76 -2.03
CA PRO A 20 1.40 21.66 -2.85
C PRO A 20 1.62 21.23 -4.29
N ASP A 21 2.69 21.70 -4.92
CA ASP A 21 3.12 21.36 -6.28
C ASP A 21 3.52 19.87 -6.39
N LEU A 22 4.32 19.37 -5.46
CA LEU A 22 4.72 17.95 -5.44
C LEU A 22 3.52 17.05 -5.15
N ARG A 23 2.62 17.47 -4.26
CA ARG A 23 1.38 16.77 -3.98
C ARG A 23 0.49 16.68 -5.22
N GLU A 24 0.35 17.77 -5.97
CA GLU A 24 -0.40 17.81 -7.21
C GLU A 24 0.17 16.82 -8.23
N LEU A 25 1.49 16.83 -8.43
CA LEU A 25 2.18 15.86 -9.30
C LEU A 25 1.89 14.41 -8.91
N CYS A 26 1.82 14.09 -7.63
CA CYS A 26 1.48 12.73 -7.17
C CYS A 26 0.00 12.35 -7.36
N THR A 27 -0.89 13.31 -7.57
CA THR A 27 -2.35 13.11 -7.47
C THR A 27 -3.13 13.55 -8.70
N GLU A 28 -2.46 13.84 -9.82
CA GLU A 28 -3.11 14.15 -11.11
C GLU A 28 -4.09 13.06 -11.56
N ASP A 29 -3.82 11.78 -11.27
CA ASP A 29 -4.79 10.68 -11.36
C ASP A 29 -4.99 10.05 -9.97
N LEU A 30 -5.66 10.79 -9.08
CA LEU A 30 -5.90 10.38 -7.69
C LEU A 30 -6.49 8.97 -7.53
N PRO A 31 -7.46 8.50 -8.34
CA PRO A 31 -7.90 7.10 -8.26
C PRO A 31 -6.77 6.09 -8.48
N VAL A 32 -5.85 6.38 -9.40
CA VAL A 32 -4.70 5.51 -9.68
C VAL A 32 -3.63 5.62 -8.61
N PHE A 33 -3.42 6.79 -8.00
CA PHE A 33 -2.60 6.92 -6.79
C PHE A 33 -3.11 6.00 -5.66
N HIS A 34 -4.41 6.03 -5.38
CA HIS A 34 -5.01 5.17 -4.37
C HIS A 34 -4.82 3.68 -4.66
N LEU A 35 -4.92 3.29 -5.93
CA LEU A 35 -4.65 1.90 -6.33
C LEU A 35 -3.16 1.56 -6.24
N GLY A 36 -2.26 2.52 -6.48
CA GLY A 36 -0.82 2.39 -6.27
C GLY A 36 -0.48 2.06 -4.81
N LEU A 37 -1.22 2.60 -3.83
CA LEU A 37 -1.03 2.29 -2.40
C LEU A 37 -1.28 0.82 -2.04
N TYR A 38 -1.90 0.03 -2.93
CA TYR A 38 -2.02 -1.41 -2.75
C TYR A 38 -0.75 -2.16 -3.16
N GLY A 39 0.19 -1.50 -3.81
CA GLY A 39 1.48 -2.09 -4.15
C GLY A 39 1.33 -3.40 -4.94
N PRO A 40 2.16 -4.41 -4.64
CA PRO A 40 2.05 -5.74 -5.22
C PRO A 40 0.96 -6.62 -4.56
N ASP A 41 0.29 -6.20 -3.47
CA ASP A 41 -0.69 -7.03 -2.74
C ASP A 41 -1.79 -7.68 -3.59
N PRO A 42 -2.35 -7.02 -4.63
CA PRO A 42 -3.30 -7.67 -5.53
C PRO A 42 -2.82 -9.02 -6.05
N LEU A 43 -1.51 -9.20 -6.26
CA LEU A 43 -0.90 -10.40 -6.80
C LEU A 43 -0.87 -11.58 -5.82
N ILE A 44 -1.00 -11.34 -4.51
CA ILE A 44 -1.07 -12.41 -3.49
C ILE A 44 -2.28 -13.32 -3.72
N PHE A 45 -3.37 -12.78 -4.28
CA PHE A 45 -4.66 -13.45 -4.43
C PHE A 45 -4.73 -14.44 -5.60
N SER A 46 -3.58 -14.90 -6.10
CA SER A 46 -3.49 -16.00 -7.07
C SER A 46 -2.19 -16.76 -6.86
N LEU A 47 -2.26 -18.09 -6.78
CA LEU A 47 -1.08 -18.96 -6.57
C LEU A 47 0.00 -18.77 -7.65
N TRP A 48 -0.41 -18.39 -8.86
CA TRP A 48 0.49 -18.12 -9.99
C TRP A 48 1.28 -16.82 -9.85
N THR A 49 0.68 -15.82 -9.18
CA THR A 49 1.24 -14.47 -9.04
C THR A 49 1.80 -14.22 -7.64
N LYS A 50 1.49 -15.08 -6.67
CA LYS A 50 1.97 -14.94 -5.28
C LYS A 50 3.49 -14.87 -5.21
N LYS A 51 4.21 -15.73 -5.95
CA LYS A 51 5.68 -15.70 -5.98
C LYS A 51 6.23 -14.38 -6.57
N ILE A 52 5.49 -13.77 -7.49
CA ILE A 52 5.83 -12.45 -8.04
C ILE A 52 5.62 -11.40 -6.97
N SER A 53 4.48 -11.41 -6.26
CA SER A 53 4.23 -10.53 -5.11
C SER A 53 5.35 -10.62 -4.08
N ASP A 54 5.65 -11.83 -3.59
CA ASP A 54 6.65 -12.05 -2.55
C ASP A 54 8.04 -11.52 -2.97
N ARG A 55 8.37 -11.65 -4.27
CA ARG A 55 9.62 -11.13 -4.85
C ARG A 55 9.62 -9.60 -4.90
N LEU A 56 8.52 -9.00 -5.39
CA LEU A 56 8.37 -7.55 -5.47
C LEU A 56 8.36 -6.92 -4.07
N HIS A 57 7.75 -7.55 -3.06
CA HIS A 57 7.84 -7.10 -1.67
C HIS A 57 9.27 -7.12 -1.12
N LYS A 58 10.03 -8.20 -1.37
CA LYS A 58 11.38 -8.38 -0.79
C LYS A 58 12.50 -7.63 -1.50
N ARG A 59 12.36 -7.39 -2.80
CA ARG A 59 13.41 -6.84 -3.68
C ARG A 59 12.97 -5.58 -4.38
N TRP A 60 12.03 -4.84 -3.79
CA TRP A 60 11.44 -3.67 -4.41
C TRP A 60 12.49 -2.60 -4.71
N ARG A 61 13.52 -2.44 -3.86
CA ARG A 61 14.59 -1.45 -4.05
C ARG A 61 15.45 -1.76 -5.28
N GLU A 62 15.69 -3.03 -5.59
CA GLU A 62 16.48 -3.44 -6.76
C GLU A 62 15.62 -3.59 -8.02
N GLU A 63 14.38 -4.06 -7.88
CA GLU A 63 13.56 -4.50 -9.02
C GLU A 63 12.45 -3.53 -9.41
N SER A 64 11.88 -2.78 -8.46
CA SER A 64 10.74 -1.88 -8.72
C SER A 64 11.13 -0.41 -8.65
N LEU A 65 11.93 -0.02 -7.66
CA LEU A 65 12.28 1.38 -7.40
C LEU A 65 12.91 2.09 -8.61
N PRO A 66 13.80 1.48 -9.42
CA PRO A 66 14.31 2.14 -10.62
C PRO A 66 13.20 2.51 -11.62
N ASP A 67 12.33 1.55 -11.96
CA ASP A 67 11.24 1.77 -12.91
C ASP A 67 10.15 2.69 -12.33
N LEU A 68 9.87 2.61 -11.03
CA LEU A 68 8.97 3.53 -10.31
C LEU A 68 9.52 4.96 -10.28
N THR A 69 10.83 5.11 -10.11
CA THR A 69 11.52 6.41 -10.15
C THR A 69 11.44 7.00 -11.55
N ASP A 70 11.67 6.21 -12.60
CA ASP A 70 11.49 6.64 -13.99
C ASP A 70 10.03 7.04 -14.25
N ALA A 71 9.06 6.25 -13.80
CA ALA A 71 7.63 6.57 -13.93
C ALA A 71 7.24 7.88 -13.23
N ILE A 72 7.85 8.18 -12.07
CA ILE A 72 7.67 9.48 -11.40
C ILE A 72 8.26 10.61 -12.26
N GLN A 73 9.45 10.39 -12.80
CA GLN A 73 10.25 11.43 -13.44
C GLN A 73 9.82 11.76 -14.87
N THR A 74 9.59 10.73 -15.69
CA THR A 74 9.38 10.84 -17.14
C THR A 74 8.02 10.31 -17.58
N GLY A 75 7.31 9.61 -16.69
CA GLY A 75 6.02 8.98 -16.98
C GLY A 75 4.88 9.97 -17.18
N SER A 76 3.76 9.43 -17.67
CA SER A 76 2.49 10.17 -17.73
C SER A 76 1.98 10.50 -16.32
N PRO A 77 1.05 11.47 -16.18
CA PRO A 77 0.41 11.76 -14.90
C PRO A 77 -0.15 10.52 -14.18
N THR A 78 -0.73 9.59 -14.93
CA THR A 78 -1.22 8.31 -14.40
C THR A 78 -0.08 7.41 -13.91
N ALA A 79 1.04 7.31 -14.66
CA ALA A 79 2.20 6.53 -14.26
C ALA A 79 2.87 7.10 -13.01
N ARG A 80 3.02 8.43 -12.94
CA ARG A 80 3.53 9.14 -11.77
C ARG A 80 2.66 8.93 -10.54
N SER A 81 1.34 9.07 -10.69
CA SER A 81 0.38 8.84 -9.60
C SER A 81 0.44 7.40 -9.08
N PHE A 82 0.47 6.41 -9.99
CA PHE A 82 0.63 5.01 -9.62
C PHE A 82 1.94 4.77 -8.86
N ALA A 83 3.05 5.26 -9.38
CA ALA A 83 4.37 5.05 -8.81
C ALA A 83 4.53 5.71 -7.44
N ALA A 84 4.00 6.93 -7.25
CA ALA A 84 4.00 7.59 -5.95
C ALA A 84 3.25 6.75 -4.90
N GLY A 85 2.06 6.25 -5.21
CA GLY A 85 1.32 5.36 -4.31
C GLY A 85 2.08 4.05 -4.02
N TYR A 86 2.68 3.44 -5.06
CA TYR A 86 3.39 2.18 -4.94
C TYR A 86 4.68 2.28 -4.11
N ILE A 87 5.41 3.40 -4.23
CA ILE A 87 6.57 3.67 -3.37
C ILE A 87 6.14 3.82 -1.91
N LEU A 88 5.05 4.56 -1.64
CA LEU A 88 4.54 4.73 -0.27
C LEU A 88 4.04 3.44 0.35
N HIS A 89 3.52 2.51 -0.46
CA HIS A 89 3.22 1.15 0.00
C HIS A 89 4.48 0.48 0.58
N HIS A 90 5.56 0.46 -0.20
CA HIS A 90 6.81 -0.17 0.23
C HIS A 90 7.49 0.52 1.40
N MET A 91 7.44 1.86 1.48
CA MET A 91 7.97 2.59 2.63
C MET A 91 7.27 2.22 3.94
N LEU A 92 5.94 2.00 3.90
CA LEU A 92 5.22 1.52 5.06
C LEU A 92 5.62 0.07 5.39
N ASP A 93 5.67 -0.81 4.39
CA ASP A 93 6.06 -2.21 4.56
C ASP A 93 7.45 -2.36 5.18
N ASP A 94 8.44 -1.60 4.70
CA ASP A 94 9.80 -1.56 5.24
C ASP A 94 9.82 -1.17 6.73
N THR A 95 8.82 -0.40 7.18
CA THR A 95 8.69 0.06 8.56
C THR A 95 8.03 -0.99 9.46
N VAL A 96 6.97 -1.63 8.99
CA VAL A 96 6.13 -2.50 9.82
C VAL A 96 6.53 -3.97 9.76
N HIS A 97 6.97 -4.47 8.61
CA HIS A 97 7.24 -5.89 8.41
C HIS A 97 8.38 -6.46 9.27
N PRO A 98 9.51 -5.77 9.51
CA PRO A 98 10.57 -6.31 10.37
C PRO A 98 10.06 -6.69 11.77
N VAL A 99 9.20 -5.85 12.34
CA VAL A 99 8.63 -6.07 13.68
C VAL A 99 7.53 -7.13 13.65
N ILE A 100 6.69 -7.13 12.60
CA ILE A 100 5.70 -8.19 12.37
C ILE A 100 6.39 -9.56 12.30
N TYR A 101 7.50 -9.68 11.56
CA TYR A 101 8.24 -10.93 11.45
C TYR A 101 8.82 -11.39 12.79
N GLY A 102 9.39 -10.48 13.59
CA GLY A 102 9.82 -10.82 14.95
C GLY A 102 8.66 -11.36 15.81
N TRP A 103 7.50 -10.72 15.77
CA TRP A 103 6.33 -11.20 16.51
C TRP A 103 5.74 -12.51 15.97
N MET A 104 5.94 -12.82 14.69
CA MET A 104 5.57 -14.11 14.12
C MET A 104 6.39 -15.25 14.69
N GLU A 105 7.68 -15.03 14.93
CA GLU A 105 8.55 -16.01 15.61
C GLU A 105 8.06 -16.28 17.04
N GLU A 106 7.46 -15.27 17.67
CA GLU A 106 6.84 -15.38 18.99
C GLU A 106 5.36 -15.86 18.94
N GLY A 107 4.87 -16.33 17.79
CA GLY A 107 3.56 -16.97 17.63
C GLY A 107 2.39 -16.03 17.27
N SER A 108 2.67 -14.78 16.88
CA SER A 108 1.66 -13.86 16.35
C SER A 108 1.35 -14.18 14.87
N SER A 109 0.18 -13.81 14.39
CA SER A 109 -0.19 -13.99 12.98
C SER A 109 0.00 -12.69 12.21
N HIS A 110 0.81 -12.70 11.14
CA HIS A 110 0.96 -11.58 10.19
C HIS A 110 -0.39 -10.99 9.81
N PHE A 111 -1.29 -11.85 9.35
CA PHE A 111 -2.61 -11.46 8.87
C PHE A 111 -3.47 -10.81 9.96
N ARG A 112 -3.41 -11.30 11.20
CA ARG A 112 -4.17 -10.68 12.30
C ARG A 112 -3.60 -9.34 12.71
N LEU A 113 -2.27 -9.16 12.62
CA LEU A 113 -1.62 -7.89 12.92
C LEU A 113 -2.02 -6.80 11.93
N GLU A 114 -2.00 -7.11 10.62
CA GLU A 114 -2.50 -6.18 9.58
C GLU A 114 -3.95 -5.78 9.84
N ILE A 115 -4.84 -6.75 10.09
CA ILE A 115 -6.25 -6.45 10.37
C ILE A 115 -6.41 -5.64 11.65
N ALA A 116 -5.66 -5.98 12.71
CA ALA A 116 -5.74 -5.26 13.98
C ALA A 116 -5.34 -3.79 13.82
N LEU A 117 -4.34 -3.50 13.00
CA LEU A 117 -3.96 -2.13 12.63
C LEU A 117 -5.06 -1.43 11.83
N ASP A 118 -5.62 -2.08 10.80
CA ASP A 118 -6.73 -1.53 10.00
C ASP A 118 -7.96 -1.22 10.88
N LEU A 119 -8.31 -2.10 11.82
CA LEU A 119 -9.44 -1.89 12.73
C LEU A 119 -9.19 -0.75 13.72
N LEU A 120 -7.98 -0.65 14.26
CA LEU A 120 -7.60 0.45 15.15
C LEU A 120 -7.80 1.80 14.44
N LEU A 121 -7.35 1.92 13.19
CA LEU A 121 -7.55 3.13 12.39
C LEU A 121 -9.03 3.46 12.13
N LEU A 122 -9.86 2.44 11.92
CA LEU A 122 -11.30 2.63 11.71
C LEU A 122 -12.00 3.08 12.99
N GLU A 123 -11.59 2.52 14.13
CA GLU A 123 -12.07 2.90 15.46
C GLU A 123 -11.71 4.35 15.79
N GLU A 124 -10.45 4.75 15.57
CA GLU A 124 -9.98 6.14 15.75
C GLU A 124 -10.79 7.13 14.90
N LYS A 125 -11.13 6.75 13.67
CA LYS A 125 -11.97 7.56 12.76
C LYS A 125 -13.47 7.45 13.03
N ARG A 126 -13.89 6.71 14.07
CA ARG A 126 -15.30 6.44 14.41
C ARG A 126 -16.12 5.90 13.24
N ARG A 127 -15.49 5.08 12.38
CA ARG A 127 -16.16 4.47 11.22
C ARG A 127 -16.71 3.11 11.59
N ALA A 128 -18.04 2.98 11.51
CA ALA A 128 -18.73 1.71 11.79
C ALA A 128 -18.45 0.62 10.74
N ASN A 129 -18.07 1.01 9.51
CA ASN A 129 -17.81 0.10 8.41
C ASN A 129 -16.42 0.36 7.81
N SER A 130 -15.74 -0.70 7.37
CA SER A 130 -14.57 -0.56 6.52
C SER A 130 -14.97 0.09 5.20
N PRO A 131 -14.21 1.10 4.72
CA PRO A 131 -14.32 1.59 3.36
C PRO A 131 -14.21 0.42 2.39
N LYS A 132 -15.00 0.47 1.31
CA LYS A 132 -14.79 -0.45 0.20
C LYS A 132 -13.43 -0.17 -0.42
N LEU A 133 -12.75 -1.22 -0.86
CA LEU A 133 -11.52 -1.08 -1.63
C LEU A 133 -11.77 -0.19 -2.86
N HIS A 134 -10.89 0.79 -3.11
CA HIS A 134 -10.98 1.61 -4.31
C HIS A 134 -10.76 0.71 -5.53
N THR A 135 -11.58 0.88 -6.57
CA THR A 135 -11.47 0.14 -7.85
C THR A 135 -11.73 1.02 -9.06
N GLU A 136 -11.90 2.32 -8.83
CA GLU A 136 -11.95 3.33 -9.88
C GLU A 136 -10.57 3.45 -10.52
N GLY A 137 -10.51 3.54 -11.85
CA GLY A 137 -9.23 3.57 -12.57
C GLY A 137 -8.55 2.21 -12.77
N LYS A 138 -9.09 1.10 -12.23
CA LYS A 138 -8.49 -0.25 -12.29
C LYS A 138 -7.91 -0.68 -13.65
N GLY A 139 -8.56 -0.31 -14.75
CA GLY A 139 -8.08 -0.65 -16.10
C GLY A 139 -6.83 0.14 -16.49
N ARG A 140 -6.81 1.44 -16.18
CA ARG A 140 -5.64 2.30 -16.35
C ARG A 140 -4.50 1.83 -15.44
N THR A 141 -4.79 1.59 -14.17
CA THR A 141 -3.82 1.08 -13.20
C THR A 141 -3.20 -0.22 -13.67
N ALA A 142 -3.99 -1.18 -14.16
CA ALA A 142 -3.45 -2.45 -14.65
C ALA A 142 -2.51 -2.25 -15.85
N ALA A 143 -2.86 -1.37 -16.80
CA ALA A 143 -2.00 -1.02 -17.93
C ALA A 143 -0.71 -0.32 -17.48
N THR A 144 -0.82 0.62 -16.54
CA THR A 144 0.32 1.31 -15.95
C THR A 144 1.23 0.36 -15.19
N ALA A 145 0.65 -0.55 -14.41
CA ALA A 145 1.40 -1.51 -13.62
C ALA A 145 2.18 -2.48 -14.52
N GLU A 146 1.63 -2.86 -15.68
CA GLU A 146 2.36 -3.61 -16.72
C GLU A 146 3.50 -2.80 -17.36
N SER A 147 3.28 -1.50 -17.61
CA SER A 147 4.33 -0.66 -18.19
C SER A 147 5.46 -0.34 -17.21
N VAL A 148 5.17 -0.29 -15.91
CA VAL A 148 6.12 0.11 -14.86
C VAL A 148 6.76 -1.08 -14.15
N LEU A 149 6.08 -2.22 -14.00
CA LEU A 149 6.56 -3.33 -13.19
C LEU A 149 6.76 -4.61 -14.02
N LYS A 150 8.00 -5.12 -14.04
CA LYS A 150 8.34 -6.39 -14.69
C LYS A 150 8.47 -7.51 -13.66
N PRO A 151 8.05 -8.76 -13.95
CA PRO A 151 7.52 -9.29 -15.22
C PRO A 151 5.98 -9.34 -15.27
N MET A 152 5.28 -8.37 -14.66
CA MET A 152 3.84 -8.48 -14.46
C MET A 152 3.03 -8.03 -15.69
N GLY A 153 2.02 -8.82 -16.07
CA GLY A 153 1.05 -8.41 -17.10
C GLY A 153 -0.19 -7.71 -16.52
N ALA A 154 -0.81 -6.83 -17.31
CA ALA A 154 -1.96 -6.04 -16.86
C ALA A 154 -3.14 -6.90 -16.39
N ARG A 155 -3.39 -8.02 -17.10
CA ARG A 155 -4.46 -8.98 -16.74
C ARG A 155 -4.24 -9.60 -15.37
N GLN A 156 -2.99 -9.87 -15.00
CA GLN A 156 -2.65 -10.48 -13.71
C GLN A 156 -2.96 -9.52 -12.56
N TYR A 157 -2.52 -8.26 -12.69
CA TYR A 157 -2.79 -7.24 -11.68
C TYR A 157 -4.29 -6.96 -11.56
N LEU A 158 -5.00 -6.79 -12.68
CA LEU A 158 -6.43 -6.53 -12.69
C LEU A 158 -7.23 -7.68 -12.04
N ALA A 159 -6.90 -8.93 -12.37
CA ALA A 159 -7.54 -10.09 -11.77
C ALA A 159 -7.25 -10.19 -10.26
N GLY A 160 -6.01 -9.88 -9.86
CA GLY A 160 -5.61 -9.79 -8.47
C GLY A 160 -6.41 -8.73 -7.70
N LEU A 161 -6.53 -7.53 -8.27
CA LEU A 161 -7.24 -6.40 -7.65
C LEU A 161 -8.72 -6.71 -7.44
N TRP A 162 -9.37 -7.36 -8.42
CA TRP A 162 -10.75 -7.81 -8.27
C TRP A 162 -10.91 -8.83 -7.15
N ARG A 163 -10.00 -9.82 -7.05
CA ARG A 163 -10.02 -10.81 -5.97
C ARG A 163 -9.77 -10.17 -4.60
N MET A 164 -8.79 -9.28 -4.52
CA MET A 164 -8.48 -8.51 -3.31
C MET A 164 -9.70 -7.70 -2.86
N ALA A 165 -10.36 -6.99 -3.77
CA ALA A 165 -11.56 -6.21 -3.48
C ALA A 165 -12.71 -7.10 -2.99
N ALA A 166 -12.98 -8.21 -3.69
CA ALA A 166 -14.04 -9.15 -3.31
C ALA A 166 -13.81 -9.75 -1.92
N LEU A 167 -12.58 -10.22 -1.63
CA LEU A 167 -12.25 -10.84 -0.35
C LEU A 167 -12.19 -9.82 0.79
N SER A 168 -11.57 -8.66 0.58
CA SER A 168 -11.47 -7.63 1.61
C SER A 168 -12.86 -7.14 2.05
N ASN A 169 -13.76 -6.90 1.09
CA ASN A 169 -15.12 -6.44 1.37
C ASN A 169 -15.99 -7.48 2.11
N CYS A 170 -15.68 -8.78 1.97
CA CYS A 170 -16.45 -9.86 2.59
C CYS A 170 -15.89 -10.29 3.94
N PHE A 171 -14.57 -10.32 4.08
CA PHE A 171 -13.91 -10.96 5.22
C PHE A 171 -13.31 -9.99 6.23
N CYS A 172 -13.07 -8.73 5.84
CA CYS A 172 -12.35 -7.77 6.65
C CYS A 172 -13.22 -6.58 7.04
N GLY A 173 -13.01 -6.05 8.25
CA GLY A 173 -13.75 -4.92 8.81
C GLY A 173 -14.65 -5.26 10.01
N PRO A 174 -15.16 -4.26 10.74
CA PRO A 174 -15.89 -4.48 11.98
C PRO A 174 -17.00 -5.52 11.84
N GLY A 175 -17.00 -6.54 12.71
CA GLY A 175 -17.99 -7.62 12.70
C GLY A 175 -17.84 -8.67 11.59
N ARG A 176 -16.76 -8.63 10.80
CA ARG A 176 -16.48 -9.64 9.75
C ARG A 176 -15.66 -10.82 10.27
N PRO A 177 -15.67 -11.98 9.57
CA PRO A 177 -15.04 -13.21 10.07
C PRO A 177 -13.57 -13.07 10.49
N ALA A 178 -12.77 -12.27 9.78
CA ALA A 178 -11.36 -12.12 10.13
C ALA A 178 -11.13 -11.30 11.41
N THR A 179 -12.13 -10.54 11.87
CA THR A 179 -12.05 -9.72 13.09
C THR A 179 -12.32 -10.50 14.36
N GLY A 180 -13.12 -11.56 14.28
CA GLY A 180 -13.44 -12.41 15.44
C GLY A 180 -12.25 -13.18 16.01
N GLY A 181 -11.12 -13.23 15.29
CA GLY A 181 -9.91 -13.93 15.71
C GLY A 181 -8.81 -13.07 16.35
N ILE A 182 -9.01 -11.76 16.51
CA ILE A 182 -8.00 -10.84 17.02
C ILE A 182 -7.94 -10.94 18.55
N ARG A 183 -6.76 -11.26 19.09
CA ARG A 183 -6.54 -11.42 20.54
C ARG A 183 -6.04 -10.11 21.14
N ALA A 184 -6.02 -10.05 22.47
CA ALA A 184 -5.54 -8.88 23.21
C ALA A 184 -4.09 -8.51 22.85
N ARG A 185 -3.24 -9.52 22.60
CA ARG A 185 -1.85 -9.34 22.17
C ARG A 185 -1.75 -8.59 20.83
N GLU A 186 -2.48 -9.03 19.80
CA GLU A 186 -2.45 -8.36 18.50
C GLU A 186 -2.99 -6.93 18.58
N LYS A 187 -3.92 -6.61 19.51
CA LYS A 187 -4.38 -5.23 19.74
C LYS A 187 -3.29 -4.33 20.35
N VAL A 188 -2.44 -4.87 21.24
CA VAL A 188 -1.30 -4.12 21.78
C VAL A 188 -0.27 -3.88 20.68
N GLN A 189 0.07 -4.92 19.93
CA GLN A 189 1.01 -4.86 18.81
C GLN A 189 0.53 -3.90 17.71
N ALA A 190 -0.78 -3.86 17.41
CA ALA A 190 -1.35 -2.91 16.47
C ALA A 190 -1.16 -1.44 16.87
N ARG A 191 -1.18 -1.12 18.18
CA ARG A 191 -0.86 0.24 18.65
C ARG A 191 0.61 0.57 18.42
N GLU A 192 1.51 -0.38 18.65
CA GLU A 192 2.92 -0.15 18.33
C GLU A 192 3.16 0.01 16.81
N LEU A 193 2.47 -0.77 15.97
CA LEU A 193 2.51 -0.57 14.51
C LEU A 193 1.96 0.80 14.11
N ARG A 194 0.89 1.26 14.77
CA ARG A 194 0.29 2.57 14.57
C ARG A 194 1.28 3.70 14.87
N ASP A 195 2.00 3.60 15.99
CA ASP A 195 3.00 4.58 16.41
C ASP A 195 4.19 4.62 15.44
N ARG A 196 4.68 3.45 15.01
CA ARG A 196 5.75 3.32 14.01
C ARG A 196 5.34 3.91 12.66
N MET A 197 4.11 3.64 12.22
CA MET A 197 3.55 4.21 11.00
C MET A 197 3.45 5.74 11.08
N GLU A 198 2.98 6.31 12.20
CA GLU A 198 2.97 7.77 12.41
C GLU A 198 4.37 8.37 12.33
N ALA A 199 5.34 7.78 13.03
CA ALA A 199 6.71 8.24 13.05
C ALA A 199 7.35 8.27 11.65
N GLN A 200 6.88 7.40 10.73
CA GLN A 200 7.40 7.32 9.38
C GLN A 200 6.79 8.32 8.40
N ILE A 201 5.68 9.01 8.74
CA ILE A 201 5.01 9.91 7.79
C ILE A 201 5.95 11.03 7.30
N ALA A 202 6.64 11.72 8.22
CA ALA A 202 7.54 12.81 7.84
C ALA A 202 8.79 12.33 7.08
N PRO A 203 9.51 11.28 7.52
CA PRO A 203 10.60 10.69 6.73
C PRO A 203 10.18 10.25 5.33
N ALA A 204 9.02 9.59 5.19
CA ALA A 204 8.52 9.16 3.89
C ALA A 204 8.16 10.33 2.97
N ALA A 205 7.60 11.42 3.51
CA ALA A 205 7.36 12.64 2.75
C ALA A 205 8.67 13.25 2.23
N GLN A 206 9.72 13.28 3.06
CA GLN A 206 11.04 13.76 2.66
C GLN A 206 11.68 12.88 1.57
N GLU A 207 11.60 11.56 1.71
CA GLU A 207 12.15 10.62 0.73
C GLU A 207 11.40 10.73 -0.61
N LEU A 208 10.06 10.74 -0.58
CA LEU A 208 9.24 10.92 -1.78
C LEU A 208 9.49 12.28 -2.44
N ALA A 209 9.57 13.37 -1.67
CA ALA A 209 9.93 14.69 -2.19
C ALA A 209 11.33 14.68 -2.83
N GLY A 210 12.30 13.98 -2.23
CA GLY A 210 13.64 13.83 -2.80
C GLY A 210 13.65 13.11 -4.15
N ILE A 211 12.78 12.11 -4.32
CA ILE A 211 12.58 11.42 -5.61
C ILE A 211 11.95 12.37 -6.64
N LEU A 212 10.95 13.15 -6.23
CA LEU A 212 10.22 14.12 -7.07
C LEU A 212 11.02 15.38 -7.44
N VAL A 213 11.92 15.87 -6.58
CA VAL A 213 12.71 17.10 -6.84
C VAL A 213 13.93 16.82 -7.71
N ARG A 214 14.49 15.61 -7.67
CA ARG A 214 15.52 15.20 -8.64
C ARG A 214 15.03 15.24 -10.10
N THR A 215 13.76 15.53 -10.32
CA THR A 215 13.06 15.74 -11.59
C THR A 215 13.10 17.18 -12.11
N THR A 216 13.19 18.20 -11.26
CA THR A 216 13.10 19.62 -11.69
C THR A 216 14.44 20.24 -12.10
N SER A 217 15.54 19.49 -11.98
CA SER A 217 16.90 19.96 -12.29
C SER A 217 17.48 19.38 -13.58
N ARG A 218 16.65 19.00 -14.56
CA ARG A 218 17.08 18.62 -15.91
C ARG A 218 16.39 19.47 -16.97
#